data_AF-A0A7W2A4P3-F1
#
_entry.id   AF-A0A7W2A4P3-F1
#
_cell.length_a   1.000
_cell.length_b   1.000
_cell.length_c   1.000
_cell.angle_alpha   90.00
_cell.angle_beta   90.00
_cell.angle_gamma   90.00
#
_symmetry.space_group_name_H-M   'P 1'
#
loop_
_entity.id
_entity.type
_entity.pdbx_description
1 polymer ?
#
loop_
_entity_poly.entity_id
_entity_poly.type
_entity_poly.pdbx_seq_one_letter_code
_entity_poly.pdbx_strand_id
1 'polypeptide(L)'
;MERLIMARPMTSLLEKEILLATDMIQPGADRWVGALVDCGNFIPAEDGRIVAWRAIDRRGQLFWLVVSRFEAMRYHATAASAHAALTEGDAAFARRRRAKRHWPEIEALTRDLLRFRRRLTVTRDDARDGGLSLLAITCFCERLGLGRRFGIPGWLAAMLMRLEPDIGFALLAAARRQGGDPAPA
;
A
#
# COMPACT_ATOMS: atom_id res chain seq x y z
N MET A 1 13.99 -4.49 -15.42
CA MET A 1 14.01 -3.23 -16.18
C MET A 1 13.41 -3.40 -17.57
N GLU A 2 13.95 -4.26 -18.42
CA GLU A 2 13.41 -4.55 -19.77
C GLU A 2 11.91 -4.87 -19.79
N ARG A 3 11.44 -5.76 -18.89
CA ARG A 3 10.01 -6.09 -18.75
C ARG A 3 9.10 -4.89 -18.43
N LEU A 4 9.60 -3.88 -17.74
CA LEU A 4 8.86 -2.66 -17.41
C LEU A 4 8.70 -1.78 -18.65
N ILE A 5 9.78 -1.59 -19.42
CA ILE A 5 9.78 -0.80 -20.66
C ILE A 5 8.94 -1.48 -21.74
N MET A 6 9.03 -2.80 -21.87
CA MET A 6 8.21 -3.58 -22.80
C MET A 6 6.71 -3.47 -22.54
N ALA A 7 6.31 -3.13 -21.30
CA ALA A 7 4.92 -2.94 -20.92
C ALA A 7 4.34 -1.57 -21.30
N ARG A 8 5.12 -0.65 -21.91
CA ARG A 8 4.58 0.61 -22.42
C ARG A 8 3.66 0.35 -23.64
N PRO A 9 2.42 0.88 -23.63
CA PRO A 9 1.54 0.77 -24.78
C PRO A 9 2.03 1.65 -25.92
N MET A 10 1.83 1.20 -27.15
CA MET A 10 2.05 2.01 -28.38
C MET A 10 3.45 2.62 -28.51
N THR A 11 4.49 1.94 -28.03
CA THR A 11 5.89 2.34 -28.17
C THR A 11 6.62 1.37 -29.11
N SER A 12 7.26 1.89 -30.15
CA SER A 12 8.07 1.11 -31.10
C SER A 12 9.28 0.45 -30.42
N LEU A 13 9.89 -0.55 -31.06
CA LEU A 13 11.08 -1.21 -30.52
C LEU A 13 12.26 -0.25 -30.35
N LEU A 14 12.46 0.67 -31.31
CA LEU A 14 13.50 1.70 -31.26
C LEU A 14 13.31 2.65 -30.07
N GLU A 15 12.07 3.10 -29.82
CA GLU A 15 11.78 3.95 -28.66
C GLU A 15 11.99 3.20 -27.33
N LYS A 16 11.73 1.89 -27.29
CA LYS A 16 12.03 1.07 -26.11
C LYS A 16 13.53 0.93 -25.87
N GLU A 17 14.33 0.82 -26.93
CA GLU A 17 15.80 0.84 -26.85
C GLU A 17 16.32 2.21 -26.37
N ILE A 18 15.75 3.30 -26.86
CA ILE A 18 16.08 4.65 -26.37
C ILE A 18 15.75 4.79 -24.88
N LEU A 19 14.61 4.28 -24.43
CA LEU A 19 14.22 4.34 -23.02
C LEU A 19 15.17 3.58 -22.10
N LEU A 20 15.75 2.46 -22.56
CA LEU A 20 16.79 1.73 -21.84
C LEU A 20 18.06 2.59 -21.62
N ALA A 21 18.29 3.59 -22.46
CA ALA A 21 19.42 4.51 -22.41
C ALA A 21 19.12 5.84 -21.69
N THR A 22 17.93 6.01 -21.09
CA THR A 22 17.52 7.25 -20.39
C THR A 22 17.31 7.05 -18.89
N ASP A 23 17.42 8.13 -18.11
CA ASP A 23 17.14 8.18 -16.65
C ASP A 23 15.64 8.18 -16.29
N MET A 24 14.78 7.72 -17.21
CA MET A 24 13.33 7.68 -17.04
C MET A 24 12.88 6.54 -16.11
N ILE A 25 13.75 5.57 -15.84
CA ILE A 25 13.50 4.50 -14.88
C ILE A 25 14.22 4.84 -13.57
N GLN A 26 13.46 5.04 -12.50
CA GLN A 26 14.01 5.46 -11.22
C GLN A 26 13.70 4.45 -10.11
N PRO A 27 14.59 4.28 -9.11
CA PRO A 27 14.25 3.54 -7.90
C PRO A 27 13.05 4.18 -7.20
N GLY A 28 12.02 3.38 -6.93
CA GLY A 28 10.89 3.81 -6.13
C GLY A 28 11.32 4.01 -4.68
N ALA A 29 11.06 5.20 -4.13
CA ALA A 29 11.39 5.53 -2.74
C ALA A 29 10.42 4.92 -1.70
N ASP A 30 9.76 3.80 -2.01
CA ASP A 30 8.83 3.17 -1.08
C ASP A 30 9.58 2.33 -0.03
N ARG A 31 9.16 2.43 1.23
CA ARG A 31 9.84 1.83 2.38
C ARG A 31 9.84 0.30 2.33
N TRP A 32 8.76 -0.29 1.82
CA TRP A 32 8.53 -1.74 1.89
C TRP A 32 8.62 -2.43 0.54
N VAL A 33 8.19 -1.76 -0.54
CA VAL A 33 8.23 -2.31 -1.89
C VAL A 33 9.46 -1.76 -2.61
N GLY A 34 10.52 -2.58 -2.67
CA GLY A 34 11.65 -2.28 -3.55
C GLY A 34 11.20 -2.37 -5.01
N ALA A 35 11.14 -1.23 -5.70
CA ALA A 35 10.61 -1.15 -7.05
C ALA A 35 11.47 -0.25 -7.96
N LEU A 36 11.34 -0.48 -9.26
CA LEU A 36 11.71 0.49 -10.29
C LEU A 36 10.42 1.08 -10.86
N VAL A 37 10.38 2.39 -11.00
CA VAL A 37 9.24 3.16 -11.49
C VAL A 37 9.60 3.76 -12.83
N ASP A 38 8.68 3.63 -13.78
CA ASP A 38 8.78 4.27 -15.07
C ASP A 38 8.13 5.66 -15.01
N CYS A 39 8.97 6.69 -14.85
CA CYS A 39 8.53 8.08 -14.72
C CYS A 39 7.91 8.64 -16.01
N GLY A 40 8.12 7.97 -17.16
CA GLY A 40 7.52 8.36 -18.44
C GLY A 40 6.26 7.61 -18.81
N ASN A 41 5.90 6.56 -18.06
CA ASN A 41 4.67 5.80 -18.27
C ASN A 41 3.70 6.05 -17.12
N PHE A 42 2.95 7.14 -17.24
CA PHE A 42 2.01 7.56 -16.20
C PHE A 42 0.71 8.08 -16.77
N ILE A 43 -0.35 7.93 -15.97
CA ILE A 43 -1.68 8.41 -16.29
C ILE A 43 -2.22 9.17 -15.08
N PRO A 44 -2.51 10.49 -15.19
CA PRO A 44 -3.20 11.23 -14.15
C PRO A 44 -4.69 10.91 -14.13
N ALA A 45 -5.33 11.03 -12.97
CA ALA A 45 -6.79 11.11 -12.91
C ALA A 45 -7.29 12.45 -13.51
N GLU A 46 -8.56 12.49 -13.91
CA GLU A 46 -9.19 13.66 -14.54
C GLU A 46 -9.09 14.93 -13.67
N ASP A 47 -9.23 14.79 -12.35
CA ASP A 47 -9.12 15.89 -11.40
C ASP A 47 -7.67 16.25 -11.03
N GLY A 48 -6.69 15.53 -11.59
CA GLY A 48 -5.26 15.71 -11.39
C GLY A 48 -4.78 15.43 -9.96
N ARG A 49 -5.63 14.92 -9.06
CA ARG A 49 -5.29 14.75 -7.63
C ARG A 49 -4.42 13.53 -7.38
N ILE A 50 -4.60 12.50 -8.19
CA ILE A 50 -3.83 11.25 -8.14
C ILE A 50 -3.22 10.94 -9.51
N VAL A 51 -2.08 10.26 -9.51
CA VAL A 51 -1.37 9.80 -10.70
C VAL A 51 -0.98 8.35 -10.52
N ALA A 52 -1.10 7.55 -11.57
CA ALA A 52 -0.65 6.16 -11.60
C ALA A 52 0.60 6.05 -12.49
N TRP A 53 1.73 5.69 -11.91
CA TRP A 53 2.97 5.35 -12.63
C TRP A 53 3.12 3.85 -12.80
N ARG A 54 3.63 3.40 -13.94
CA ARG A 54 3.95 1.98 -14.10
C ARG A 54 5.21 1.63 -13.33
N ALA A 55 5.20 0.50 -12.64
CA ALA A 55 6.33 0.05 -11.84
C ALA A 55 6.50 -1.48 -11.88
N ILE A 56 7.69 -1.93 -11.50
CA ILE A 56 8.02 -3.35 -11.34
C ILE A 56 8.75 -3.57 -10.02
N ASP A 57 8.37 -4.61 -9.28
CA ASP A 57 9.06 -4.96 -8.04
C ASP A 57 10.32 -5.82 -8.30
N ARG A 58 11.08 -6.13 -7.25
CA ARG A 58 12.27 -7.00 -7.31
C ARG A 58 11.97 -8.44 -7.75
N ARG A 59 10.71 -8.88 -7.72
CA ARG A 59 10.27 -10.21 -8.15
C ARG A 59 9.85 -10.22 -9.62
N GLY A 60 9.89 -9.06 -10.29
CA GLY A 60 9.44 -8.91 -11.66
C GLY A 60 7.92 -8.79 -11.80
N GLN A 61 7.18 -8.59 -10.70
CA GLN A 61 5.75 -8.33 -10.74
C GLN A 61 5.50 -6.87 -11.13
N LEU A 62 4.72 -6.69 -12.20
CA LEU A 62 4.28 -5.37 -12.64
C LEU A 62 3.10 -4.90 -11.80
N PHE A 63 3.10 -3.61 -11.47
CA PHE A 63 2.02 -2.96 -10.74
C PHE A 63 1.94 -1.47 -11.14
N TRP A 64 0.91 -0.79 -10.67
CA TRP A 64 0.73 0.65 -10.78
C TRP A 64 1.00 1.30 -9.43
N LEU A 65 1.97 2.19 -9.38
CA LEU A 65 2.25 3.04 -8.24
C LEU A 65 1.34 4.27 -8.30
N VAL A 66 0.29 4.26 -7.48
CA VAL A 66 -0.67 5.36 -7.40
C VAL A 66 -0.25 6.30 -6.29
N VAL A 67 -0.15 7.59 -6.61
CA VAL A 67 0.31 8.62 -5.69
C VAL A 67 -0.68 9.77 -5.69
N SER A 68 -0.95 10.27 -4.50
CA SER A 68 -1.81 11.43 -4.28
C SER A 68 -0.96 12.66 -4.00
N ARG A 69 -1.43 13.82 -4.45
CA ARG A 69 -0.85 15.12 -4.05
C ARG A 69 -1.10 15.47 -2.59
N PHE A 70 -2.08 14.81 -1.95
CA PHE A 70 -2.54 15.11 -0.59
C PHE A 70 -2.17 14.04 0.44
N GLU A 71 -1.69 12.88 0.01
CA GLU A 71 -1.29 11.80 0.90
C GLU A 71 0.21 11.53 0.73
N ALA A 72 0.95 11.53 1.83
CA ALA A 72 2.36 11.16 1.81
C ALA A 72 2.57 9.70 1.39
N MET A 73 1.60 8.84 1.68
CA MET A 73 1.66 7.43 1.33
C MET A 73 1.26 7.19 -0.12
N ARG A 74 1.92 6.19 -0.71
CA ARG A 74 1.61 5.66 -2.03
C ARG A 74 0.72 4.42 -1.92
N TYR A 75 0.13 4.02 -3.03
CA TYR A 75 -0.66 2.80 -3.15
C TYR A 75 -0.16 1.95 -4.31
N HIS A 76 0.00 0.65 -4.07
CA HIS A 76 0.51 -0.30 -5.05
C HIS A 76 -0.65 -1.15 -5.58
N ALA A 77 -1.18 -0.80 -6.75
CA ALA A 77 -2.29 -1.51 -7.37
C ALA A 77 -1.77 -2.56 -8.35
N THR A 78 -2.21 -3.81 -8.23
CA THR A 78 -1.86 -4.88 -9.17
C THR A 78 -2.83 -4.97 -10.36
N ALA A 79 -3.70 -3.97 -10.49
CA ALA A 79 -4.67 -3.86 -11.56
C ALA A 79 -4.03 -3.90 -12.96
N ALA A 80 -4.76 -4.44 -13.93
CA ALA A 80 -4.30 -4.56 -15.31
C ALA A 80 -4.16 -3.20 -16.00
N SER A 81 -5.11 -2.28 -15.77
CA SER A 81 -5.13 -0.95 -16.37
C SER A 81 -4.84 0.16 -15.36
N ALA A 82 -4.31 1.28 -15.84
CA ALA A 82 -4.06 2.45 -15.00
C ALA A 82 -5.35 3.04 -14.43
N HIS A 83 -6.45 3.04 -15.21
CA HIS A 83 -7.73 3.55 -14.74
C HIS A 83 -8.26 2.74 -13.55
N ALA A 84 -8.23 1.40 -13.64
CA ALA A 84 -8.60 0.54 -12.52
C ALA A 84 -7.67 0.75 -11.30
N ALA A 85 -6.37 0.97 -11.53
CA ALA A 85 -5.44 1.31 -10.48
C ALA A 85 -5.77 2.64 -9.78
N LEU A 86 -6.12 3.68 -10.56
CA LEU A 86 -6.53 4.98 -10.02
C LEU A 86 -7.79 4.83 -9.14
N THR A 87 -8.79 4.08 -9.61
CA THR A 87 -10.00 3.78 -8.82
C THR A 87 -9.68 3.04 -7.51
N GLU A 88 -8.84 2.02 -7.58
CA GLU A 88 -8.42 1.24 -6.40
C GLU A 88 -7.66 2.11 -5.40
N GLY A 89 -6.74 2.94 -5.90
CA GLY A 89 -5.93 3.87 -5.11
C GLY A 89 -6.77 4.96 -4.44
N ASP A 90 -7.69 5.60 -5.16
CA ASP A 90 -8.56 6.62 -4.57
C ASP A 90 -9.42 6.05 -3.45
N ALA A 91 -10.03 4.87 -3.67
CA ALA A 91 -10.79 4.17 -2.64
C ALA A 91 -9.93 3.84 -1.41
N ALA A 92 -8.69 3.42 -1.61
CA ALA A 92 -7.75 3.16 -0.52
C ALA A 92 -7.39 4.43 0.26
N PHE A 93 -7.11 5.54 -0.44
CA PHE A 93 -6.86 6.82 0.22
C PHE A 93 -8.07 7.33 0.98
N ALA A 94 -9.29 7.18 0.42
CA ALA A 94 -10.52 7.53 1.12
C ALA A 94 -10.70 6.73 2.41
N ARG A 95 -10.42 5.42 2.41
CA ARG A 95 -10.44 4.58 3.61
C ARG A 95 -9.43 5.06 4.66
N ARG A 96 -8.20 5.36 4.26
CA ARG A 96 -7.17 5.92 5.16
C ARG A 96 -7.60 7.27 5.74
N ARG A 97 -8.14 8.19 4.93
CA ARG A 97 -8.67 9.49 5.41
C ARG A 97 -9.77 9.33 6.44
N ARG A 98 -10.67 8.34 6.26
CA ARG A 98 -11.70 8.03 7.25
C ARG A 98 -11.07 7.50 8.54
N ALA A 99 -10.16 6.54 8.43
CA ALA A 99 -9.49 5.95 9.58
C ALA A 99 -8.62 6.96 10.37
N LYS A 100 -7.98 7.91 9.70
CA LYS A 100 -7.23 9.02 10.34
C LYS A 100 -8.08 9.86 11.29
N ARG A 101 -9.40 9.98 11.06
CA ARG A 101 -10.31 10.69 11.98
C ARG A 101 -10.48 9.97 13.32
N HIS A 102 -10.22 8.67 13.34
CA HIS A 102 -10.28 7.80 14.50
C HIS A 102 -8.88 7.49 15.05
N TRP A 103 -7.88 8.33 14.76
CA TRP A 103 -6.52 8.07 15.22
C TRP A 103 -6.39 7.94 16.75
N PRO A 104 -7.07 8.77 17.58
CA PRO A 104 -7.06 8.58 19.03
C PRO A 104 -7.60 7.21 19.47
N GLU A 105 -8.62 6.68 18.78
CA GLU A 105 -9.16 5.34 19.03
C GLU A 105 -8.15 4.25 18.68
N ILE A 106 -7.41 4.41 17.58
CA ILE A 106 -6.33 3.50 17.18
C ILE A 106 -5.23 3.50 18.25
N GLU A 107 -4.85 4.66 18.78
CA GLU A 107 -3.85 4.77 19.84
C GLU A 107 -4.32 4.15 21.16
N ALA A 108 -5.58 4.33 21.53
CA ALA A 108 -6.19 3.66 22.69
C ALA A 108 -6.17 2.13 22.52
N LEU A 109 -6.64 1.64 21.37
CA LEU A 109 -6.62 0.23 21.01
C LEU A 109 -5.21 -0.36 21.08
N THR A 110 -4.22 0.33 20.52
CA THR A 110 -2.80 -0.07 20.56
C THR A 110 -2.29 -0.20 21.98
N ARG A 111 -2.61 0.76 22.87
CA ARG A 111 -2.24 0.67 24.30
C ARG A 111 -2.89 -0.54 24.98
N ASP A 112 -4.16 -0.82 24.71
CA ASP A 112 -4.87 -1.95 25.30
C ASP A 112 -4.33 -3.30 24.82
N LEU A 113 -3.96 -3.41 23.54
CA LEU A 113 -3.34 -4.60 22.96
C LEU A 113 -1.95 -4.85 23.55
N LEU A 114 -1.12 -3.81 23.70
CA LEU A 114 0.19 -3.91 24.32
C LEU A 114 0.13 -4.26 25.82
N ARG A 115 -0.93 -3.83 26.51
CA ARG A 115 -1.21 -4.20 27.91
C ARG A 115 -1.99 -5.51 28.05
N PHE A 116 -2.22 -6.23 26.95
CA PHE A 116 -2.99 -7.48 26.89
C PHE A 116 -4.42 -7.39 27.47
N ARG A 117 -4.99 -6.18 27.55
CA ARG A 117 -6.37 -5.93 28.00
C ARG A 117 -7.41 -6.28 26.95
N ARG A 118 -6.99 -6.31 25.69
CA ARG A 118 -7.80 -6.71 24.54
C ARG A 118 -7.03 -7.73 23.73
N ARG A 119 -7.76 -8.62 23.05
CA ARG A 119 -7.19 -9.61 22.13
C ARG A 119 -7.94 -9.53 20.81
N LEU A 120 -7.19 -9.49 19.73
CA LEU A 120 -7.70 -9.61 18.38
C LEU A 120 -6.64 -10.22 17.47
N THR A 121 -7.06 -10.73 16.33
CA THR A 121 -6.16 -11.13 15.24
C THR A 121 -6.29 -10.16 14.08
N VAL A 122 -5.17 -9.64 13.59
CA VAL A 122 -5.10 -8.82 12.38
C VAL A 122 -4.78 -9.73 11.19
N THR A 123 -5.61 -9.62 10.16
CA THR A 123 -5.58 -10.44 8.95
C THR A 123 -5.23 -9.60 7.73
N ARG A 124 -5.08 -10.27 6.57
CA ARG A 124 -4.76 -9.59 5.30
C ARG A 124 -5.92 -8.74 4.82
N ASP A 125 -7.14 -9.23 5.06
CA ASP A 125 -8.35 -8.54 4.69
C ASP A 125 -8.52 -7.28 5.53
N ASP A 126 -8.19 -7.31 6.84
CA ASP A 126 -8.19 -6.09 7.67
C ASP A 126 -7.22 -5.04 7.15
N ALA A 127 -6.03 -5.46 6.70
CA ALA A 127 -5.07 -4.54 6.13
C ALA A 127 -5.56 -3.95 4.79
N ARG A 128 -6.20 -4.76 3.94
CA ARG A 128 -6.85 -4.30 2.71
C ARG A 128 -8.00 -3.32 3.00
N ASP A 129 -8.83 -3.62 3.98
CA ASP A 129 -9.97 -2.81 4.42
C ASP A 129 -9.52 -1.53 5.14
N GLY A 130 -8.34 -1.54 5.76
CA GLY A 130 -7.63 -0.35 6.22
C GLY A 130 -7.07 0.52 5.09
N GLY A 131 -7.16 0.07 3.83
CA GLY A 131 -6.64 0.77 2.66
C GLY A 131 -5.15 0.52 2.42
N LEU A 132 -4.54 -0.51 3.00
CA LEU A 132 -3.17 -0.91 2.66
C LEU A 132 -3.17 -1.74 1.37
N SER A 133 -2.12 -1.60 0.56
CA SER A 133 -1.97 -2.40 -0.66
C SER A 133 -1.49 -3.81 -0.31
N LEU A 134 -2.11 -4.83 -0.91
CA LEU A 134 -1.72 -6.24 -0.72
C LEU A 134 -0.26 -6.51 -1.07
N LEU A 135 0.28 -5.82 -2.08
CA LEU A 135 1.70 -5.92 -2.44
C LEU A 135 2.59 -5.46 -1.29
N ALA A 136 2.35 -4.26 -0.74
CA ALA A 136 3.10 -3.75 0.41
C ALA A 136 2.97 -4.65 1.64
N ILE A 137 1.76 -5.14 1.94
CA ILE A 137 1.55 -6.10 3.05
C ILE A 137 2.40 -7.35 2.82
N THR A 138 2.39 -7.90 1.61
CA THR A 138 3.16 -9.12 1.28
C THR A 138 4.65 -8.88 1.44
N CYS A 139 5.20 -7.80 0.87
CA CYS A 139 6.62 -7.46 1.01
C CYS A 139 7.01 -7.20 2.47
N PHE A 140 6.14 -6.53 3.24
CA PHE A 140 6.34 -6.31 4.67
C PHE A 140 6.42 -7.63 5.45
N CYS A 141 5.49 -8.56 5.20
CA CYS A 141 5.48 -9.88 5.83
C CYS A 141 6.70 -10.71 5.49
N GLU A 142 7.10 -10.72 4.22
CA GLU A 142 8.28 -11.42 3.73
C GLU A 142 9.54 -10.91 4.42
N ARG A 143 9.70 -9.58 4.56
CA ARG A 143 10.86 -8.98 5.24
C ARG A 143 10.91 -9.27 6.74
N LEU A 144 9.76 -9.46 7.38
CA LEU A 144 9.67 -9.83 8.79
C LEU A 144 9.69 -11.35 9.03
N GLY A 145 9.81 -12.17 7.98
CA GLY A 145 9.79 -13.63 8.11
C GLY A 145 8.41 -14.20 8.51
N LEU A 146 7.33 -13.43 8.35
CA LEU A 146 5.97 -13.80 8.78
C LEU A 146 5.24 -14.73 7.78
N GLY A 147 5.93 -15.18 6.73
CA GLY A 147 5.44 -16.19 5.78
C GLY A 147 4.14 -15.83 5.04
N ARG A 148 3.51 -16.83 4.41
CA ARG A 148 2.30 -16.65 3.58
C ARG A 148 1.00 -16.54 4.36
N ARG A 149 0.97 -16.94 5.63
CA ARG A 149 -0.22 -16.88 6.50
C ARG A 149 -0.21 -15.57 7.28
N PHE A 150 -0.80 -14.52 6.70
CA PHE A 150 -0.89 -13.23 7.38
C PHE A 150 -2.10 -13.22 8.33
N GLY A 151 -1.84 -13.71 9.54
CA GLY A 151 -2.71 -13.61 10.71
C GLY A 151 -1.82 -13.37 11.92
N ILE A 152 -1.59 -12.10 12.25
CA ILE A 152 -0.74 -11.73 13.38
C ILE A 152 -1.60 -11.37 14.60
N PRO A 153 -1.14 -11.71 15.82
CA PRO A 153 -1.84 -11.29 17.02
C PRO A 153 -1.79 -9.77 17.18
N GLY A 154 -2.87 -9.20 17.73
CA GLY A 154 -3.05 -7.75 17.83
C GLY A 154 -1.95 -7.03 18.62
N TRP A 155 -1.36 -7.68 19.65
CA TRP A 155 -0.22 -7.10 20.38
C TRP A 155 1.01 -6.92 19.47
N LEU A 156 1.25 -7.86 18.54
CA LEU A 156 2.36 -7.78 17.59
C LEU A 156 2.07 -6.69 16.56
N ALA A 157 0.84 -6.62 16.05
CA ALA A 157 0.42 -5.52 15.16
C ALA A 157 0.56 -4.14 15.85
N ALA A 158 0.20 -4.03 17.12
CA ALA A 158 0.35 -2.82 17.94
C ALA A 158 1.82 -2.44 18.15
N MET A 159 2.71 -3.42 18.35
CA MET A 159 4.16 -3.17 18.36
C MET A 159 4.66 -2.65 17.00
N LEU A 160 4.26 -3.32 15.92
CA LEU A 160 4.69 -2.96 14.57
C LEU A 160 4.17 -1.57 14.15
N MET A 161 2.99 -1.15 14.62
CA MET A 161 2.46 0.20 14.40
C MET A 161 3.43 1.30 14.88
N ARG A 162 4.23 1.05 15.93
CA ARG A 162 5.22 2.03 16.41
C ARG A 162 6.37 2.25 15.42
N LEU A 163 6.66 1.27 14.57
CA LEU A 163 7.67 1.34 13.51
C LEU A 163 7.07 1.82 12.19
N GLU A 164 5.84 1.37 11.92
CA GLU A 164 5.09 1.64 10.71
C GLU A 164 3.63 2.04 11.05
N PRO A 165 3.35 3.35 11.19
CA PRO A 165 2.03 3.86 11.61
C PRO A 165 0.86 3.33 10.78
N ASP A 166 1.10 3.00 9.51
CA ASP A 166 0.09 2.49 8.58
C ASP A 166 -0.62 1.21 9.06
N ILE A 167 0.03 0.43 9.93
CA ILE A 167 -0.55 -0.76 10.56
C ILE A 167 -1.74 -0.38 11.46
N GLY A 168 -1.79 0.85 11.95
CA GLY A 168 -2.93 1.40 12.69
C GLY A 168 -4.24 1.31 11.91
N PHE A 169 -4.22 1.46 10.58
CA PHE A 169 -5.42 1.31 9.77
C PHE A 169 -5.94 -0.13 9.74
N ALA A 170 -5.03 -1.10 9.70
CA ALA A 170 -5.37 -2.52 9.78
C ALA A 170 -5.91 -2.90 11.17
N LEU A 171 -5.36 -2.31 12.24
CA LEU A 171 -5.84 -2.50 13.61
C LEU A 171 -7.29 -2.03 13.78
N LEU A 172 -7.62 -0.83 13.25
CA LEU A 172 -8.98 -0.31 13.29
C LEU A 172 -9.96 -1.23 12.55
N ALA A 173 -9.59 -1.67 11.34
CA ALA A 173 -10.40 -2.60 10.56
C ALA A 173 -10.63 -3.93 11.31
N ALA A 174 -9.57 -4.49 11.90
CA ALA A 174 -9.66 -5.73 12.69
C ALA A 174 -10.55 -5.59 13.94
N ALA A 175 -10.48 -4.44 14.62
CA ALA A 175 -11.31 -4.15 15.79
C ALA A 175 -12.80 -4.08 15.41
N ARG A 176 -13.12 -3.38 14.31
CA ARG A 176 -14.48 -3.27 13.76
C ARG A 176 -15.03 -4.61 13.33
N ARG A 177 -14.24 -5.44 12.64
CA ARG A 177 -14.63 -6.80 12.24
C ARG A 177 -14.99 -7.69 13.43
N GLN A 178 -14.30 -7.56 14.54
CA GLN A 178 -14.52 -8.37 15.75
C GLN A 178 -15.57 -7.79 16.70
N GLY A 179 -16.37 -6.82 16.24
CA GLY A 179 -17.52 -6.29 16.99
C GLY A 179 -17.15 -5.50 18.24
N GLY A 180 -15.88 -5.13 18.39
CA GLY A 180 -15.49 -4.22 19.46
C GLY A 180 -15.36 -2.83 18.89
N ASP A 181 -16.39 -2.00 19.05
CA ASP A 181 -16.16 -0.56 18.99
C ASP A 181 -15.01 -0.22 19.95
N PRO A 182 -14.02 0.56 19.54
CA PRO A 182 -13.12 1.19 20.50
C PRO A 182 -14.03 1.99 21.44
N ALA A 183 -13.97 1.68 22.73
CA ALA A 183 -14.86 2.27 23.72
C ALA A 183 -14.87 3.81 23.54
N PRO A 184 -16.05 4.46 23.57
CA PRO A 184 -16.11 5.91 23.50
C PRO A 184 -15.27 6.49 24.65
N ALA A 185 -14.47 7.50 24.31
CA ALA A 185 -13.63 8.26 25.23
C ALA A 185 -14.45 8.92 26.35
#